data_AF-A0A7S2JWD3-F1
#
_entry.id   AF-A0A7S2JWD3-F1
#
_cell.length_a   1.000
_cell.length_b   1.000
_cell.length_c   1.000
_cell.angle_alpha   90.00
_cell.angle_beta   90.00
_cell.angle_gamma   90.00
#
_symmetry.space_group_name_H-M   'P 1'
#
loop_
_entity.id
_entity.type
_entity.pdbx_description
1 polymer ?
#
loop_
_entity_poly.entity_id
_entity_poly.type
_entity_poly.pdbx_seq_one_letter_code
_entity_poly.pdbx_strand_id
1 'polypeptide(L)'
;RAKEEVADSPVSRDGEEAKSGLHGEYGNIFILLVLYTLQGLPMGLSAVLPLILKERGASFSEVGTFSMNSWPFSLKLFWAPLVDTVYIQKFGRRKSWMVPAQLAIGLLMIGMSAFVDGMLYVEKPAILTLTVLFFALYFLCATQDIAVDGWALTMLRPANVGWAATCNAAGQTLGYAIGFTGYMMLEQAGL
;
A
#
# COMPACT_ATOMS: atom_id res chain seq x y z
N ARG A 1 -15.79 -68.80 5.72
CA ARG A 1 -17.05 -68.56 4.95
C ARG A 1 -17.99 -67.91 5.96
N ALA A 2 -18.22 -66.61 6.06
CA ALA A 2 -18.20 -65.51 5.10
C ALA A 2 -17.44 -64.29 5.67
N LYS A 3 -16.80 -63.51 4.80
CA LYS A 3 -16.31 -62.15 5.10
C LYS A 3 -17.20 -61.20 4.30
N GLU A 4 -17.70 -60.17 4.98
CA GLU A 4 -18.52 -59.10 4.44
C GLU A 4 -17.84 -58.38 3.27
N GLU A 5 -18.68 -58.09 2.30
CA GLU A 5 -18.43 -57.39 1.06
C GLU A 5 -18.40 -55.88 1.37
N VAL A 6 -17.19 -55.31 1.52
CA VAL A 6 -17.00 -53.86 1.52
C VAL A 6 -16.90 -53.44 0.06
N ALA A 7 -18.03 -53.01 -0.50
CA ALA A 7 -18.09 -52.38 -1.82
C ALA A 7 -17.39 -51.01 -1.75
N ASP A 8 -16.13 -50.98 -2.18
CA ASP A 8 -15.40 -49.75 -2.48
C ASP A 8 -15.90 -49.22 -3.84
N SER A 9 -16.87 -48.31 -3.78
CA SER A 9 -17.25 -47.51 -4.95
C SER A 9 -16.27 -46.35 -5.08
N PRO A 10 -15.60 -46.15 -6.24
CA PRO A 10 -14.77 -44.98 -6.43
C PRO A 10 -15.71 -43.78 -6.59
N VAL A 11 -15.85 -42.99 -5.53
CA VAL A 11 -16.47 -41.67 -5.63
C VAL A 11 -15.52 -40.82 -6.46
N SER A 12 -15.91 -40.65 -7.73
CA SER A 12 -15.34 -39.74 -8.70
C SER A 12 -15.27 -38.32 -8.14
N ARG A 13 -14.11 -37.98 -7.58
CA ARG A 13 -13.76 -36.64 -7.07
C ARG A 13 -12.98 -35.80 -8.09
N ASP A 14 -12.88 -36.25 -9.33
CA ASP A 14 -12.09 -35.58 -10.38
C ASP A 14 -12.91 -34.60 -11.26
N GLY A 15 -14.10 -34.19 -10.80
CA GLY A 15 -15.05 -33.40 -11.60
C GLY A 15 -15.20 -31.91 -11.22
N GLU A 16 -14.80 -31.50 -10.01
CA GLU A 16 -15.06 -30.12 -9.52
C GLU A 16 -13.80 -29.24 -9.38
N GLU A 17 -12.59 -29.78 -9.47
CA GLU A 17 -11.35 -28.99 -9.44
C GLU A 17 -11.06 -28.23 -10.77
N ALA A 18 -11.77 -28.56 -11.84
CA ALA A 18 -11.34 -28.23 -13.21
C ALA A 18 -12.06 -27.04 -13.88
N LYS A 19 -12.48 -26.01 -13.13
CA LYS A 19 -12.80 -24.68 -13.70
C LYS A 19 -12.33 -23.51 -12.83
N SER A 20 -11.15 -23.63 -12.20
CA SER A 20 -10.38 -22.51 -11.62
C SER A 20 -9.76 -21.60 -12.71
N GLY A 21 -10.53 -21.25 -13.73
CA GLY A 21 -10.03 -20.37 -14.79
C GLY A 21 -9.87 -18.94 -14.29
N LEU A 22 -8.63 -18.42 -14.28
CA LEU A 22 -8.36 -16.98 -14.12
C LEU A 22 -9.09 -16.10 -15.16
N HIS A 23 -9.59 -16.70 -16.26
CA HIS A 23 -10.29 -16.06 -17.37
C HIS A 23 -11.44 -15.12 -16.98
N GLY A 24 -12.08 -15.31 -15.82
CA GLY A 24 -13.11 -14.39 -15.32
C GLY A 24 -12.63 -13.33 -14.33
N GLU A 25 -11.38 -13.38 -13.88
CA GLU A 25 -10.84 -12.56 -12.78
C GLU A 25 -9.62 -11.70 -13.17
N TYR A 26 -9.10 -11.87 -14.40
CA TYR A 26 -8.03 -11.01 -14.92
C TYR A 26 -8.35 -9.51 -14.79
N GLY A 27 -9.61 -9.11 -14.96
CA GLY A 27 -10.02 -7.72 -14.75
C GLY A 27 -9.83 -7.24 -13.32
N ASN A 28 -10.19 -8.05 -12.32
CA ASN A 28 -10.01 -7.71 -10.91
C ASN A 28 -8.53 -7.73 -10.51
N ILE A 29 -7.78 -8.72 -10.96
CA ILE A 29 -6.32 -8.81 -10.77
C ILE A 29 -5.62 -7.59 -11.38
N PHE A 30 -6.00 -7.21 -12.61
CA PHE A 30 -5.45 -6.03 -13.28
C PHE A 30 -5.79 -4.74 -12.52
N ILE A 31 -7.04 -4.57 -12.07
CA ILE A 31 -7.44 -3.42 -11.25
C ILE A 31 -6.62 -3.37 -9.96
N LEU A 32 -6.46 -4.49 -9.26
CA LEU A 32 -5.64 -4.56 -8.04
C LEU A 32 -4.19 -4.19 -8.32
N LEU A 33 -3.60 -4.73 -9.38
CA LEU A 33 -2.23 -4.43 -9.77
C LEU A 33 -2.06 -2.94 -10.05
N VAL A 34 -2.96 -2.32 -10.82
CA VAL A 34 -2.95 -0.88 -11.08
C VAL A 34 -3.10 -0.08 -9.80
N LEU A 35 -4.01 -0.45 -8.90
CA LEU A 35 -4.22 0.24 -7.63
C LEU A 35 -2.97 0.17 -6.74
N TYR A 36 -2.35 -1.00 -6.61
CA TYR A 36 -1.13 -1.17 -5.83
C TYR A 36 0.07 -0.46 -6.47
N THR A 37 0.14 -0.39 -7.80
CA THR A 37 1.14 0.42 -8.51
C THR A 37 0.94 1.92 -8.26
N LEU A 38 -0.31 2.40 -8.28
CA LEU A 38 -0.61 3.79 -7.94
C LEU A 38 -0.27 4.12 -6.47
N GLN A 39 -0.39 3.17 -5.56
CA GLN A 39 0.03 3.32 -4.16
C GLN A 39 1.55 3.30 -3.99
N GLY A 40 2.27 2.48 -4.77
CA GLY A 40 3.73 2.42 -4.75
C GLY A 40 4.39 3.72 -5.18
N LEU A 41 3.77 4.50 -6.06
CA LEU A 41 4.28 5.77 -6.58
C LEU A 41 4.59 6.80 -5.48
N PRO A 42 3.64 7.20 -4.61
CA PRO A 42 3.91 8.07 -3.46
C PRO A 42 5.00 7.54 -2.54
N MET A 43 5.05 6.22 -2.31
CA MET A 43 6.07 5.58 -1.45
C MET A 43 7.48 5.64 -2.06
N GLY A 44 7.59 5.50 -3.39
CA GLY A 44 8.85 5.67 -4.12
C GLY A 44 9.35 7.11 -4.03
N LEU A 45 8.45 8.09 -4.21
CA LEU A 45 8.79 9.51 -4.09
C LEU A 45 9.25 9.88 -2.67
N SER A 46 8.55 9.40 -1.65
CA SER A 46 8.94 9.68 -0.26
C SER A 46 10.26 9.02 0.14
N ALA A 47 10.64 7.92 -0.51
CA ALA A 47 11.95 7.30 -0.32
C ALA A 47 13.12 8.09 -0.90
N VAL A 48 12.87 9.07 -1.77
CA VAL A 48 13.92 9.98 -2.27
C VAL A 48 14.22 11.11 -1.29
N LEU A 49 13.26 11.50 -0.44
CA LEU A 49 13.43 12.62 0.50
C LEU A 49 14.62 12.48 1.47
N PRO A 50 14.92 11.31 2.07
CA PRO A 50 16.12 11.11 2.87
C PRO A 50 17.42 11.39 2.08
N LEU A 51 17.44 11.06 0.78
CA LEU A 51 18.56 11.30 -0.12
C LEU A 51 18.77 12.80 -0.32
N ILE A 52 17.70 13.53 -0.66
CA ILE A 52 17.73 14.98 -0.87
C ILE A 52 18.14 15.71 0.41
N LEU A 53 17.60 15.31 1.57
CA LEU A 53 17.99 15.87 2.86
C LEU A 53 19.49 15.69 3.11
N LYS A 54 20.04 14.53 2.73
CA LYS A 54 21.46 14.23 2.90
C LYS A 54 22.34 15.10 2.00
N GLU A 55 21.96 15.28 0.75
CA GLU A 55 22.67 16.14 -0.21
C GLU A 55 22.66 17.60 0.22
N ARG A 56 21.58 18.06 0.85
CA ARG A 56 21.46 19.41 1.43
C ARG A 56 22.17 19.60 2.77
N GLY A 57 22.99 18.64 3.19
CA GLY A 57 23.85 18.76 4.37
C GLY A 57 23.24 18.27 5.68
N ALA A 58 22.10 17.56 5.67
CA ALA A 58 21.56 16.96 6.89
C ALA A 58 22.52 15.92 7.49
N SER A 59 22.60 15.90 8.81
CA SER A 59 23.38 14.92 9.55
C SER A 59 22.77 13.52 9.46
N PHE A 60 23.58 12.49 9.68
CA PHE A 60 23.08 11.11 9.69
C PHE A 60 22.03 10.87 10.79
N SER A 61 22.12 11.57 11.92
CA SER A 61 21.12 11.48 12.99
C SER A 61 19.77 12.03 12.56
N GLU A 62 19.75 13.08 11.75
CA GLU A 62 18.52 13.73 11.28
C GLU A 62 17.82 12.87 10.21
N VAL A 63 18.59 12.30 9.30
CA VAL A 63 18.09 11.29 8.34
C VAL A 63 17.54 10.07 9.08
N GLY A 64 18.26 9.58 10.10
CA GLY A 64 17.79 8.48 10.95
C GLY A 64 16.49 8.81 11.69
N THR A 65 16.36 10.05 12.18
CA THR A 65 15.11 10.54 12.79
C THR A 65 13.96 10.55 11.78
N PHE A 66 14.22 11.00 10.56
CA PHE A 66 13.22 11.00 9.49
C PHE A 66 12.75 9.59 9.11
N SER A 67 13.66 8.59 9.05
CA SER A 67 13.32 7.19 8.74
C SER A 67 12.31 6.55 9.70
N MET A 68 12.11 7.13 10.89
CA MET A 68 11.05 6.71 11.82
C MET A 68 9.64 6.91 11.24
N ASN A 69 9.49 7.74 10.21
CA ASN A 69 8.22 7.92 9.49
C ASN A 69 7.68 6.62 8.87
N SER A 70 8.53 5.60 8.65
CA SER A 70 8.17 4.32 8.04
C SER A 70 7.51 3.35 9.01
N TRP A 71 7.64 3.60 10.32
CA TRP A 71 7.13 2.72 11.38
C TRP A 71 5.63 2.40 11.27
N PRO A 72 4.74 3.32 10.84
CA PRO A 72 3.35 2.99 10.67
C PRO A 72 3.12 1.81 9.72
N PHE A 73 3.91 1.63 8.67
CA PHE A 73 3.76 0.47 7.78
C PHE A 73 4.09 -0.86 8.48
N SER A 74 5.05 -0.85 9.40
CA SER A 74 5.39 -2.02 10.22
C SER A 74 4.32 -2.31 11.28
N LEU A 75 3.73 -1.25 11.84
CA LEU A 75 2.74 -1.35 12.93
C LEU A 75 1.30 -1.49 12.43
N LYS A 76 1.05 -1.37 11.12
CA LYS A 76 -0.30 -1.36 10.52
C LYS A 76 -1.16 -2.55 10.94
N LEU A 77 -0.53 -3.70 11.18
CA LEU A 77 -1.19 -4.92 11.65
C LEU A 77 -1.94 -4.74 12.99
N PHE A 78 -1.49 -3.83 13.86
CA PHE A 78 -2.11 -3.60 15.16
C PHE A 78 -3.48 -2.90 15.06
N TRP A 79 -3.66 -1.98 14.12
CA TRP A 79 -4.93 -1.27 13.92
C TRP A 79 -5.73 -1.75 12.70
N ALA A 80 -5.21 -2.71 11.93
CA ALA A 80 -5.95 -3.30 10.82
C ALA A 80 -7.34 -3.84 11.22
N PRO A 81 -7.50 -4.58 12.35
CA PRO A 81 -8.83 -5.03 12.79
C PRO A 81 -9.79 -3.88 13.11
N LEU A 82 -9.25 -2.75 13.59
CA LEU A 82 -10.05 -1.56 13.91
C LEU A 82 -10.59 -0.92 12.62
N VAL A 83 -9.74 -0.78 11.61
CA VAL A 83 -10.11 -0.25 10.29
C VAL A 83 -11.16 -1.14 9.62
N ASP A 84 -11.04 -2.47 9.76
CA ASP A 84 -11.99 -3.42 9.20
C ASP A 84 -13.35 -3.43 9.90
N THR A 85 -13.39 -3.15 11.20
CA THR A 85 -14.63 -3.21 12.02
C THR A 85 -15.40 -1.90 12.05
N VAL A 86 -14.70 -0.76 12.05
CA VAL A 86 -15.31 0.57 12.06
C VAL A 86 -15.64 0.97 10.64
N TYR A 87 -16.90 1.03 10.23
CA TYR A 87 -17.25 1.54 8.90
C TYR A 87 -18.62 2.21 8.86
N ILE A 88 -18.79 3.15 7.93
CA ILE A 88 -20.05 3.86 7.73
C ILE A 88 -20.93 3.04 6.79
N GLN A 89 -22.00 2.44 7.33
CA GLN A 89 -22.97 1.62 6.57
C GLN A 89 -23.53 2.36 5.33
N LYS A 90 -23.79 3.67 5.44
CA LYS A 90 -24.35 4.51 4.36
C LYS A 90 -23.39 4.75 3.19
N PHE A 91 -22.08 4.73 3.42
CA PHE A 91 -21.06 5.00 2.39
C PHE A 91 -20.46 3.70 1.81
N GLY A 92 -20.83 2.55 2.39
CA GLY A 92 -20.28 1.24 2.09
C GLY A 92 -18.96 0.99 2.82
N ARG A 93 -18.76 -0.26 3.27
CA ARG A 93 -17.63 -0.69 4.13
C ARG A 93 -16.25 -0.25 3.61
N ARG A 94 -16.08 -0.18 2.29
CA ARG A 94 -14.79 -0.01 1.61
C ARG A 94 -14.48 1.43 1.21
N LYS A 95 -15.47 2.17 0.71
CA LYS A 95 -15.31 3.59 0.32
C LYS A 95 -15.21 4.51 1.55
N SER A 96 -15.71 4.04 2.70
CA SER A 96 -15.67 4.77 3.97
C SER A 96 -14.25 5.08 4.47
N TRP A 97 -13.24 4.29 4.09
CA TRP A 97 -11.85 4.51 4.51
C TRP A 97 -10.94 4.99 3.39
N MET A 98 -11.08 4.45 2.16
CA MET A 98 -10.24 4.89 1.04
C MET A 98 -10.42 6.37 0.70
N VAL A 99 -11.67 6.87 0.65
CA VAL A 99 -11.94 8.25 0.21
C VAL A 99 -11.45 9.26 1.23
N PRO A 100 -11.73 9.13 2.55
CA PRO A 100 -11.20 10.06 3.53
C PRO A 100 -9.67 9.98 3.66
N ALA A 101 -9.08 8.77 3.57
CA ALA A 101 -7.62 8.63 3.62
C ALA A 101 -6.96 9.33 2.43
N GLN A 102 -7.47 9.13 1.20
CA GLN A 102 -6.95 9.81 0.02
C GLN A 102 -7.09 11.34 0.11
N LEU A 103 -8.24 11.84 0.60
CA LEU A 103 -8.45 13.27 0.79
C LEU A 103 -7.53 13.84 1.87
N ALA A 104 -7.33 13.13 2.98
CA ALA A 104 -6.43 13.54 4.04
C ALA A 104 -4.96 13.56 3.57
N ILE A 105 -4.54 12.56 2.80
CA ILE A 105 -3.21 12.53 2.16
C ILE A 105 -3.06 13.71 1.21
N GLY A 106 -4.05 13.96 0.34
CA GLY A 106 -4.02 15.08 -0.60
C GLY A 106 -3.95 16.44 0.10
N LEU A 107 -4.74 16.65 1.16
CA LEU A 107 -4.70 17.86 1.97
C LEU A 107 -3.37 18.02 2.70
N LEU A 108 -2.81 16.94 3.25
CA LEU A 108 -1.47 16.97 3.85
C LEU A 108 -0.40 17.29 2.81
N MET A 109 -0.45 16.71 1.61
CA MET A 109 0.51 17.00 0.55
C MET A 109 0.43 18.45 0.06
N ILE A 110 -0.79 19.00 -0.11
CA ILE A 110 -0.98 20.41 -0.45
C ILE A 110 -0.47 21.32 0.67
N GLY A 111 -0.78 20.98 1.93
CA GLY A 111 -0.26 21.69 3.09
C GLY A 111 1.26 21.65 3.13
N MET A 112 1.86 20.48 2.93
CA MET A 112 3.30 20.31 2.88
C MET A 112 3.94 21.07 1.71
N SER A 113 3.32 21.11 0.53
CA SER A 113 3.82 21.90 -0.60
C SER A 113 4.02 23.37 -0.23
N ALA A 114 3.10 23.95 0.56
CA ALA A 114 3.22 25.33 1.03
C ALA A 114 4.29 25.52 2.14
N PHE A 115 4.61 24.46 2.90
CA PHE A 115 5.61 24.49 3.97
C PHE A 115 7.02 24.08 3.51
N VAL A 116 7.13 23.26 2.46
CA VAL A 116 8.38 22.77 1.87
C VAL A 116 9.20 23.95 1.33
N ASP A 117 8.58 24.90 0.62
CA ASP A 117 9.24 26.13 0.18
C ASP A 117 9.65 27.04 1.37
N GLY A 118 8.95 26.97 2.51
CA GLY A 118 9.31 27.73 3.71
C GLY A 118 10.36 27.06 4.61
N MET A 119 10.47 25.73 4.59
CA MET A 119 11.34 24.96 5.48
C MET A 119 12.64 24.47 4.81
N LEU A 120 12.67 24.32 3.49
CA LEU A 120 13.91 24.02 2.75
C LEU A 120 14.79 25.24 2.49
N TYR A 121 14.23 26.45 2.62
CA TYR A 121 14.93 27.72 2.37
C TYR A 121 15.36 28.49 3.64
N VAL A 122 15.10 27.95 4.83
CA VAL A 122 15.57 28.53 6.10
C VAL A 122 16.74 27.70 6.63
N GLU A 123 17.77 28.38 7.18
CA GLU A 123 19.10 27.87 7.59
C GLU A 123 19.11 26.63 8.51
N LYS A 124 17.96 26.17 9.03
CA LYS A 124 17.82 24.91 9.76
C LYS A 124 16.52 24.21 9.39
N PRO A 125 16.56 23.11 8.62
CA PRO A 125 15.36 22.33 8.35
C PRO A 125 14.78 21.83 9.68
N ALA A 126 13.50 22.11 9.95
CA ALA A 126 12.80 21.61 11.12
C ALA A 126 12.49 20.11 10.95
N ILE A 127 13.54 19.29 11.05
CA ILE A 127 13.48 17.84 10.81
C ILE A 127 12.43 17.17 11.68
N LEU A 128 12.26 17.61 12.93
CA LEU A 128 11.23 17.06 13.81
C LEU A 128 9.81 17.31 13.25
N THR A 129 9.54 18.52 12.74
CA THR A 129 8.25 18.85 12.11
C THR A 129 8.04 18.05 10.82
N LEU A 130 9.08 17.92 9.98
CA LEU A 130 9.03 17.07 8.79
C LEU A 130 8.75 15.62 9.15
N THR A 131 9.45 15.06 10.14
CA THR A 131 9.26 13.69 10.61
C THR A 131 7.83 13.47 11.10
N VAL A 132 7.26 14.39 11.88
CA VAL A 132 5.88 14.25 12.38
C VAL A 132 4.85 14.33 11.24
N LEU A 133 5.04 15.25 10.28
CA LEU A 133 4.16 15.37 9.11
C LEU A 133 4.22 14.12 8.22
N PHE A 134 5.43 13.63 7.91
CA PHE A 134 5.61 12.41 7.14
C PHE A 134 5.13 11.17 7.89
N PHE A 135 5.30 11.13 9.21
CA PHE A 135 4.74 10.06 10.04
C PHE A 135 3.21 10.03 9.94
N ALA A 136 2.54 11.19 10.02
CA ALA A 136 1.10 11.27 9.85
C ALA A 136 0.67 10.86 8.42
N LEU A 137 1.42 11.28 7.40
CA LEU A 137 1.19 10.88 6.02
C LEU A 137 1.33 9.36 5.85
N TYR A 138 2.42 8.77 6.35
CA TYR A 138 2.66 7.33 6.29
C TYR A 138 1.62 6.54 7.09
N PHE A 139 1.14 7.07 8.21
CA PHE A 139 0.05 6.47 8.96
C PHE A 139 -1.26 6.43 8.15
N LEU A 140 -1.59 7.50 7.43
CA LEU A 140 -2.75 7.52 6.54
C LEU A 140 -2.55 6.60 5.32
N CYS A 141 -1.36 6.56 4.73
CA CYS A 141 -1.03 5.62 3.65
C CYS A 141 -1.15 4.17 4.12
N ALA A 142 -0.63 3.83 5.30
CA ALA A 142 -0.78 2.50 5.88
C ALA A 142 -2.25 2.14 6.16
N THR A 143 -3.07 3.11 6.57
CA THR A 143 -4.51 2.92 6.76
C THR A 143 -5.24 2.68 5.45
N GLN A 144 -4.86 3.41 4.39
CA GLN A 144 -5.38 3.20 3.04
C GLN A 144 -4.99 1.82 2.50
N ASP A 145 -3.74 1.41 2.70
CA ASP A 145 -3.21 0.12 2.28
C ASP A 145 -3.99 -1.05 2.90
N ILE A 146 -4.25 -1.01 4.22
CA ILE A 146 -5.15 -1.97 4.90
C ILE A 146 -6.52 -2.02 4.23
N ALA A 147 -7.13 -0.86 3.95
CA ALA A 147 -8.46 -0.81 3.36
C ALA A 147 -8.50 -1.40 1.94
N VAL A 148 -7.42 -1.24 1.16
CA VAL A 148 -7.30 -1.82 -0.18
C VAL A 148 -7.02 -3.32 -0.10
N ASP A 149 -6.18 -3.76 0.83
CA ASP A 149 -5.93 -5.19 1.08
C ASP A 149 -7.22 -5.92 1.49
N GLY A 150 -8.00 -5.36 2.41
CA GLY A 150 -9.31 -5.88 2.79
C GLY A 150 -10.30 -5.89 1.62
N TRP A 151 -10.20 -4.93 0.70
CA TRP A 151 -11.00 -4.93 -0.53
C TRP A 151 -10.55 -6.02 -1.51
N ALA A 152 -9.24 -6.22 -1.70
CA ALA A 152 -8.69 -7.22 -2.61
C ALA A 152 -9.21 -8.64 -2.30
N LEU A 153 -9.24 -9.02 -1.01
CA LEU A 153 -9.74 -10.32 -0.56
C LEU A 153 -11.21 -10.58 -0.93
N THR A 154 -11.99 -9.51 -1.09
CA THR A 154 -13.42 -9.60 -1.43
C THR A 154 -13.72 -9.42 -2.91
N MET A 155 -12.73 -8.98 -3.69
CA MET A 155 -12.83 -8.80 -5.14
C MET A 155 -12.40 -10.07 -5.89
N LEU A 156 -11.54 -10.87 -5.25
CA LEU A 156 -11.10 -12.18 -5.74
C LEU A 156 -11.99 -13.29 -5.17
N ARG A 157 -12.20 -14.34 -5.97
CA ARG A 157 -12.84 -15.59 -5.55
C ARG A 157 -11.97 -16.31 -4.52
N PRO A 158 -12.56 -17.08 -3.58
CA PRO A 158 -11.84 -17.85 -2.56
C PRO A 158 -10.66 -18.66 -3.10
N ALA A 159 -10.80 -19.26 -4.29
CA ALA A 159 -9.76 -20.03 -4.96
C ALA A 159 -8.53 -19.21 -5.40
N ASN A 160 -8.70 -17.90 -5.61
CA ASN A 160 -7.68 -17.00 -6.16
C ASN A 160 -7.25 -15.89 -5.20
N VAL A 161 -7.73 -15.90 -3.94
CA VAL A 161 -7.36 -14.91 -2.91
C VAL A 161 -5.85 -14.86 -2.66
N GLY A 162 -5.13 -15.98 -2.87
CA GLY A 162 -3.67 -16.02 -2.78
C GLY A 162 -2.96 -15.04 -3.74
N TRP A 163 -3.58 -14.68 -4.85
CA TRP A 163 -3.04 -13.68 -5.79
C TRP A 163 -3.11 -12.25 -5.26
N ALA A 164 -3.91 -11.95 -4.23
CA ALA A 164 -3.98 -10.61 -3.65
C ALA A 164 -2.61 -10.14 -3.14
N ALA A 165 -1.92 -11.00 -2.38
CA ALA A 165 -0.59 -10.71 -1.86
C ALA A 165 0.44 -10.52 -2.97
N THR A 166 0.36 -11.33 -4.03
CA THR A 166 1.21 -11.19 -5.21
C THR A 166 0.96 -9.87 -5.94
N CYS A 167 -0.31 -9.48 -6.14
CA CYS A 167 -0.67 -8.21 -6.76
C CYS A 167 -0.20 -7.02 -5.92
N ASN A 168 -0.33 -7.12 -4.59
CA ASN A 168 0.18 -6.12 -3.65
C ASN A 168 1.70 -5.96 -3.80
N ALA A 169 2.46 -7.04 -3.61
CA ALA A 169 3.92 -7.00 -3.65
C ALA A 169 4.45 -6.54 -5.02
N ALA A 170 3.94 -7.11 -6.11
CA ALA A 170 4.36 -6.76 -7.46
C ALA A 170 3.94 -5.33 -7.83
N GLY A 171 2.69 -4.96 -7.56
CA GLY A 171 2.16 -3.64 -7.85
C GLY A 171 2.91 -2.55 -7.10
N GLN A 172 3.08 -2.69 -5.78
CA GLN A 172 3.81 -1.72 -4.95
C GLN A 172 5.27 -1.60 -5.38
N THR A 173 5.95 -2.71 -5.67
CA THR A 173 7.35 -2.68 -6.12
C THR A 173 7.51 -1.97 -7.46
N LEU A 174 6.60 -2.21 -8.41
CA LEU A 174 6.57 -1.50 -9.68
C LEU A 174 6.33 0.00 -9.47
N GLY A 175 5.32 0.36 -8.67
CA GLY A 175 5.01 1.75 -8.36
C GLY A 175 6.16 2.47 -7.67
N TYR A 176 6.79 1.80 -6.69
CA TYR A 176 7.95 2.29 -5.97
C TYR A 176 9.11 2.56 -6.92
N ALA A 177 9.45 1.61 -7.79
CA ALA A 177 10.51 1.77 -8.78
C ALA A 177 10.21 2.93 -9.74
N ILE A 178 8.96 3.04 -10.23
CA ILE A 178 8.55 4.15 -11.09
C ILE A 178 8.67 5.50 -10.36
N GLY A 179 8.21 5.58 -9.10
CA GLY A 179 8.27 6.83 -8.33
C GLY A 179 9.70 7.24 -8.00
N PHE A 180 10.51 6.30 -7.50
CA PHE A 180 11.90 6.54 -7.14
C PHE A 180 12.76 6.86 -8.37
N THR A 181 12.78 5.96 -9.36
CA THR A 181 13.59 6.16 -10.58
C THR A 181 13.06 7.32 -11.42
N GLY A 182 11.75 7.49 -11.51
CA GLY A 182 11.13 8.58 -12.26
C GLY A 182 11.53 9.95 -11.71
N TYR A 183 11.52 10.12 -10.38
CA TYR A 183 12.01 11.37 -9.77
C TYR A 183 13.49 11.59 -10.02
N MET A 184 14.34 10.58 -9.77
CA MET A 184 15.79 10.69 -9.98
C MET A 184 16.14 11.04 -11.43
N MET A 185 15.38 10.52 -12.39
CA MET A 185 15.55 10.85 -13.82
C MET A 185 15.16 12.30 -14.13
N LEU A 186 14.08 12.80 -13.53
CA LEU A 186 13.66 14.20 -13.70
C LEU A 186 14.69 15.17 -13.10
N GLU A 187 15.18 14.86 -11.89
CA GLU A 187 16.23 15.63 -11.23
C GLU A 187 17.52 15.67 -12.06
N GLN A 188 17.96 14.54 -12.63
CA GLN A 188 19.11 14.50 -13.54
C GLN A 188 18.87 15.26 -14.85
N ALA A 189 17.62 15.35 -15.31
CA ALA A 189 17.23 16.13 -16.48
C ALA A 189 17.14 17.64 -16.20
N GLY A 190 17.28 18.07 -14.94
CA GLY A 190 17.24 19.47 -14.53
C GLY A 190 15.83 20.07 -14.46
N LEU A 191 14.81 19.22 -14.27
CA LEU A 191 13.40 19.59 -14.03
C LEU A 191 13.05 19.39 -12.55
#